data_AF-A0A4R3RC18-F1
#
_entry.id   AF-A0A4R3RC18-F1
#
_cell.length_a   1.000
_cell.length_b   1.000
_cell.length_c   1.000
_cell.angle_alpha   90.00
_cell.angle_beta   90.00
_cell.angle_gamma   90.00
#
_symmetry.space_group_name_H-M   'P 1'
#
loop_
_entity.id
_entity.type
_entity.pdbx_description
1 polymer ?
#
loop_
_entity_poly.entity_id
_entity_poly.type
_entity_poly.pdbx_seq_one_letter_code
_entity_poly.pdbx_strand_id
1 'polypeptide(L)'
;MSTFAIELKGFAASAWCQVLYPPHDPYIETVNCNGEQKYILHSKEFDGCIDAGQVLQIAIPFVRLLSAFMDMHFQGIEPLTIGEFVQERNDEGEIS
;
A
#
# COMPACT_ATOMS: atom_id res chain seq x y z
N MET A 1 -2.72 -4.38 18.32
CA MET A 1 -2.95 -3.20 17.45
C MET A 1 -3.29 -3.70 16.05
N SER A 2 -4.22 -3.09 15.31
CA SER A 2 -4.51 -3.55 13.93
C SER A 2 -3.48 -2.93 12.99
N THR A 3 -2.78 -3.76 12.23
CA THR A 3 -1.90 -3.32 11.15
C THR A 3 -2.65 -3.51 9.83
N PHE A 4 -2.60 -2.48 9.00
CA PHE A 4 -3.27 -2.51 7.71
C PHE A 4 -2.26 -2.43 6.57
N ALA A 5 -2.49 -3.28 5.59
CA ALA A 5 -1.68 -3.43 4.41
C ALA A 5 -2.63 -3.42 3.20
N ILE A 6 -2.28 -2.61 2.19
CA ILE A 6 -3.10 -2.48 0.99
C ILE A 6 -2.28 -2.99 -0.19
N GLU A 7 -2.79 -4.02 -0.86
CA GLU A 7 -2.19 -4.46 -2.11
C GLU A 7 -2.44 -3.41 -3.20
N LEU A 8 -1.37 -3.03 -3.89
CA LEU A 8 -1.40 -2.19 -5.08
C LEU A 8 -1.21 -3.07 -6.32
N LYS A 9 -2.04 -2.83 -7.34
CA LYS A 9 -1.96 -3.52 -8.63
C LYS A 9 -1.58 -2.54 -9.74
N GLY A 10 -0.85 -3.05 -10.73
CA GLY A 10 -0.43 -2.33 -11.94
C GLY A 10 1.08 -2.25 -12.11
N PHE A 11 1.54 -2.06 -13.36
CA PHE A 11 2.96 -1.93 -13.70
C PHE A 11 3.68 -0.85 -12.89
N ALA A 12 2.96 0.25 -12.60
CA ALA A 12 3.45 1.37 -11.80
C ALA A 12 3.89 0.98 -10.39
N ALA A 13 3.34 -0.08 -9.78
CA ALA A 13 3.62 -0.43 -8.39
C ALA A 13 5.10 -0.84 -8.21
N SER A 14 5.66 -1.56 -9.18
CA SER A 14 7.08 -1.93 -9.21
C SER A 14 8.02 -0.73 -9.29
N ALA A 15 7.66 0.28 -10.10
CA ALA A 15 8.44 1.51 -10.24
C ALA A 15 8.37 2.35 -8.96
N TRP A 16 7.19 2.42 -8.33
CA TRP A 16 7.02 3.14 -7.07
C TRP A 16 7.76 2.51 -5.90
N CYS A 17 7.97 1.19 -5.88
CA CYS A 17 8.81 0.55 -4.85
C CYS A 17 10.25 1.07 -4.83
N GLN A 18 10.77 1.57 -5.96
CA GLN A 18 12.11 2.17 -6.01
C GLN A 18 12.14 3.58 -5.40
N VAL A 19 10.99 4.26 -5.34
CA VAL A 19 10.85 5.64 -4.87
C VAL A 19 10.38 5.67 -3.41
N LEU A 20 9.43 4.82 -3.08
CA LEU A 20 8.78 4.70 -1.77
C LEU A 20 9.27 3.42 -1.10
N TYR A 21 10.50 3.43 -0.58
CA TYR A 21 11.08 2.30 0.13
C TYR A 21 11.32 2.66 1.61
N PRO A 22 11.36 1.67 2.53
CA PRO A 22 11.75 1.91 3.91
C PRO A 22 13.11 2.65 4.01
N PRO A 23 13.27 3.61 4.92
CA PRO A 23 12.43 3.91 6.07
C PRO A 23 11.43 5.07 5.86
N HIS A 24 11.11 5.44 4.62
CA HIS A 24 10.18 6.55 4.34
C HIS A 24 8.74 6.21 4.73
N ASP A 25 7.92 7.24 4.96
CA ASP A 25 6.48 7.12 5.22
C ASP A 25 5.71 8.05 4.26
N PRO A 26 4.78 7.54 3.45
CA PRO A 26 4.47 6.11 3.23
C PRO A 26 5.58 5.37 2.46
N TYR A 27 5.60 4.04 2.54
CA TYR A 27 6.46 3.19 1.70
C TYR A 27 5.69 2.01 1.10
N ILE A 28 6.25 1.42 0.05
CA ILE A 28 5.74 0.22 -0.61
C ILE A 28 6.74 -0.92 -0.40
N GLU A 29 6.26 -2.03 0.13
CA GLU A 29 7.00 -3.28 0.22
C GLU A 29 6.64 -4.20 -0.96
N THR A 30 7.63 -4.87 -1.55
CA THR A 30 7.37 -5.93 -2.53
C THR A 30 7.46 -7.28 -1.82
N VAL A 31 6.36 -8.03 -1.81
CA VAL A 31 6.27 -9.35 -1.19
C VAL A 31 5.96 -10.39 -2.28
N ASN A 32 6.73 -11.48 -2.32
CA ASN A 32 6.45 -12.60 -3.21
C ASN A 32 5.51 -13.59 -2.52
N CYS A 33 4.29 -13.74 -3.04
CA CYS A 33 3.30 -14.70 -2.55
C CYS A 33 2.98 -15.70 -3.67
N ASN A 34 3.31 -16.99 -3.45
CA ASN A 34 3.04 -18.07 -4.40
C ASN A 34 3.57 -17.84 -5.83
N GLY A 35 4.69 -17.13 -5.97
CA GLY A 35 5.29 -16.82 -7.28
C GLY A 35 4.76 -15.55 -7.94
N GLU A 36 3.79 -14.87 -7.31
CA GLU A 36 3.28 -13.56 -7.74
C GLU A 36 3.88 -12.45 -6.87
N GLN A 37 4.26 -11.34 -7.49
CA GLN A 37 4.73 -10.15 -6.77
C GLN A 37 3.54 -9.31 -6.34
N LYS A 38 3.38 -9.12 -5.03
CA LYS A 38 2.43 -8.21 -4.41
C LYS A 38 3.15 -6.96 -3.94
N TYR A 39 2.49 -5.81 -4.06
CA TYR A 39 3.03 -4.53 -3.65
C TYR A 39 2.18 -3.98 -2.52
N ILE A 40 2.74 -3.89 -1.31
CA ILE A 40 1.98 -3.54 -0.11
C ILE A 40 2.29 -2.10 0.26
N LEU A 41 1.27 -1.25 0.31
CA LEU A 41 1.39 0.11 0.82
C LEU A 41 1.33 0.11 2.35
N HIS A 42 2.34 0.69 2.97
CA HIS A 42 2.44 0.95 4.40
C HIS A 42 2.40 2.45 4.66
N SER A 43 1.70 2.85 5.71
CA SER A 43 1.77 4.21 6.23
C SER A 43 1.46 4.27 7.72
N LYS A 44 2.14 5.18 8.45
CA LYS A 44 1.78 5.50 9.85
C LYS A 44 0.45 6.23 9.95
N GLU A 45 -0.05 6.82 8.87
CA GLU A 45 -1.40 7.41 8.88
C GLU A 45 -2.49 6.34 9.08
N PHE A 46 -2.19 5.07 8.80
CA PHE A 46 -3.10 3.96 9.11
C PHE A 46 -3.10 3.60 10.60
N ASP A 47 -2.10 4.04 11.37
CA ASP A 47 -2.02 3.74 12.80
C ASP A 47 -3.22 4.37 13.54
N GLY A 48 -3.98 3.53 14.23
CA GLY A 48 -5.19 3.96 14.95
C GLY A 48 -6.47 3.91 14.13
N CYS A 49 -6.42 3.51 12.85
CA CYS A 49 -7.61 3.13 12.12
C CYS A 49 -8.29 1.92 12.81
N ILE A 50 -9.62 1.97 12.93
CA ILE A 50 -10.43 0.91 13.53
C ILE A 50 -11.14 0.04 12.49
N ASP A 51 -11.28 0.55 11.26
CA ASP A 51 -11.93 -0.15 10.14
C ASP A 51 -11.27 0.13 8.79
N ALA A 52 -11.62 -0.72 7.81
CA ALA A 52 -11.11 -0.65 6.44
C ALA A 52 -11.53 0.63 5.69
N GLY A 53 -12.68 1.22 6.03
CA GLY A 53 -13.18 2.43 5.40
C GLY A 53 -12.30 3.64 5.68
N GLN A 54 -11.82 3.77 6.92
CA GLN A 54 -10.87 4.82 7.31
C GLN A 54 -9.54 4.69 6.55
N VAL A 55 -9.02 3.47 6.45
CA VAL A 55 -7.77 3.20 5.71
C VAL A 55 -7.93 3.54 4.23
N LEU A 56 -9.05 3.18 3.61
CA LEU A 56 -9.34 3.50 2.21
C LEU A 56 -9.47 5.01 1.96
N GLN A 57 -10.02 5.77 2.91
CA GLN A 57 -10.11 7.24 2.80
C GLN A 57 -8.73 7.90 2.73
N ILE A 58 -7.72 7.32 3.38
CA ILE A 58 -6.33 7.79 3.35
C ILE A 58 -5.63 7.29 2.07
N ALA A 59 -5.77 6.00 1.76
CA ALA A 59 -5.03 5.37 0.67
C ALA A 59 -5.47 5.79 -0.74
N ILE A 60 -6.77 6.00 -0.97
CA ILE A 60 -7.29 6.38 -2.30
C ILE A 60 -6.63 7.69 -2.81
N PRO A 61 -6.57 8.79 -2.03
CA PRO A 61 -5.85 10.00 -2.43
C PRO A 61 -4.38 9.74 -2.80
N PHE A 62 -3.66 8.94 -2.02
CA PHE A 62 -2.26 8.58 -2.31
C PHE A 62 -2.15 7.84 -3.65
N VAL A 63 -2.93 6.78 -3.84
CA VAL A 63 -2.92 5.98 -5.08
C VAL A 63 -3.25 6.83 -6.31
N ARG A 64 -4.19 7.79 -6.17
CA ARG A 64 -4.52 8.75 -7.24
C ARG A 64 -3.37 9.69 -7.55
N LEU A 65 -2.72 10.25 -6.54
CA LEU A 65 -1.57 11.14 -6.71
C LEU A 65 -0.40 10.41 -7.39
N LEU A 66 -0.09 9.20 -6.93
CA LEU A 66 0.95 8.35 -7.51
C LEU A 66 0.62 7.97 -8.96
N SER A 67 -0.63 7.64 -9.25
CA SER A 67 -1.05 7.38 -10.64
C SER A 67 -0.88 8.61 -11.53
N ALA A 68 -1.30 9.79 -11.07
CA ALA A 68 -1.18 11.04 -11.84
C ALA A 68 0.28 11.41 -12.11
N PHE A 69 1.17 11.23 -11.12
CA PHE A 69 2.59 11.49 -11.31
C PHE A 69 3.20 10.54 -12.34
N MET A 70 2.85 9.25 -12.31
CA MET A 70 3.35 8.31 -13.33
C MET A 70 2.83 8.62 -14.72
N ASP A 71 1.56 9.00 -14.85
CA ASP A 71 0.96 9.40 -16.13
C ASP A 71 1.68 10.62 -16.74
N MET A 72 2.12 11.57 -15.89
CA MET A 72 2.92 12.72 -16.34
C MET A 72 4.33 12.34 -16.83
N HIS A 73 4.94 11.32 -16.22
CA HIS A 73 6.33 10.96 -16.49
C HIS A 73 6.49 9.82 -17.52
N PHE A 74 5.45 9.01 -17.73
CA PHE A 74 5.52 7.82 -18.54
C PHE A 74 4.25 7.63 -19.37
N GLN A 75 4.39 7.57 -20.69
CA GLN A 75 3.27 7.30 -21.59
C GLN A 75 2.90 5.80 -21.57
N GLY A 76 1.61 5.51 -21.35
CA GLY A 76 1.06 4.16 -21.50
C GLY A 76 1.29 3.23 -20.29
N ILE A 77 1.61 3.78 -19.12
CA ILE A 77 1.62 3.01 -17.87
C ILE A 77 0.19 2.87 -17.35
N GLU A 78 -0.19 1.64 -16.97
CA GLU A 78 -1.46 1.41 -16.29
C GLU A 78 -1.49 2.12 -14.93
N PRO A 79 -2.60 2.81 -14.59
CA PRO A 79 -2.73 3.48 -13.30
C PRO A 79 -2.67 2.46 -12.16
N LEU A 80 -2.20 2.92 -11.00
CA LEU A 80 -2.28 2.11 -9.79
C LEU A 80 -3.75 1.91 -9.42
N THR A 81 -4.08 0.69 -9.04
CA THR A 81 -5.39 0.35 -8.47
C THR A 81 -5.20 -0.32 -7.12
N ILE A 82 -6.19 -0.14 -6.25
CA ILE A 82 -6.24 -0.84 -4.97
C ILE A 82 -6.75 -2.25 -5.23
N GLY A 83 -5.92 -3.23 -4.90
CA GLY A 83 -6.19 -4.66 -4.99
C GLY A 83 -6.84 -5.20 -3.72
N GLU A 84 -6.32 -6.32 -3.22
CA GLU A 84 -6.77 -6.90 -1.95
C GLU A 84 -6.41 -6.00 -0.77
N PHE A 85 -7.35 -5.95 0.17
CA PHE A 85 -7.17 -5.29 1.44
C PHE A 85 -6.88 -6.32 2.51
N VAL A 86 -5.72 -6.20 3.17
CA VAL A 86 -5.32 -7.10 4.25
C VAL A 86 -5.33 -6.32 5.55
N GLN A 87 -6.23 -6.69 6.45
CA GLN A 87 -6.20 -6.27 7.84
C GLN A 87 -5.60 -7.40 8.66
N GLU A 88 -4.37 -7.21 9.12
CA GLU A 88 -3.78 -8.11 10.09
C GLU A 88 -4.06 -7.56 11.48
N ARG A 89 -4.83 -8.30 12.25
CA ARG A 89 -5.00 -7.98 13.66
C ARG A 89 -3.81 -8.58 14.38
N ASN A 90 -2.89 -7.75 14.86
CA ASN A 90 -1.98 -8.20 15.90
C ASN A 90 -2.79 -8.31 17.19
N ASP A 91 -3.29 -9.52 17.42
CA ASP A 91 -3.59 -10.01 18.76
C ASP A 91 -2.26 -10.24 19.47
N GLU A 92 -1.52 -9.15 19.73
CA GLU A 92 -0.66 -9.10 20.91
C GLU A 92 -1.61 -9.01 22.12
N GLY A 93 -2.34 -10.09 22.35
CA GLY A 93 -2.77 -10.44 23.68
C GLY A 93 -1.50 -10.80 24.43
N GLU A 94 -1.08 -9.93 25.35
CA GLU A 94 -0.19 -10.31 26.42
C GLU A 94 -0.75 -11.59 27.06
N ILE A 95 -0.09 -12.71 26.79
CA ILE A 95 -0.04 -13.80 27.76
C ILE A 95 1.07 -13.41 28.72
N SER A 96 0.68 -12.78 29.83
CA SER A 96 1.36 -12.87 31.12
C SER A 96 0.43 -12.42 32.23
#